data_AF-A0A932L0P3-F1
#
_entry.id   AF-A0A932L0P3-F1
#
_cell.length_a   1.000
_cell.length_b   1.000
_cell.length_c   1.000
_cell.angle_alpha   90.00
_cell.angle_beta   90.00
_cell.angle_gamma   90.00
#
_symmetry.space_group_name_H-M   'P 1'
#
loop_
_entity.id
_entity.type
_entity.pdbx_description
1 polymer ?
#
loop_
_entity_poly.entity_id
_entity_poly.type
_entity_poly.pdbx_seq_one_letter_code
_entity_poly.pdbx_strand_id
1 'polypeptide(L)'
;MLRKNIASAFAAILFALAPVTVFAGGLPEICGDIGPDVLSLLNRYAMMDPANFCIRSMTLAETRCWRQRDQVIRQANMISQRYNLAPVVPGCQPPVLMAAVPPPVYYQPAPVYTAGARTAVAHGSDFDSTWLLVGLGLLAIGGGVIALTICEGGGGGGGTSTTSTSIDDEFNAQYTLKIIGAKQAYKRGFTGQGIVVGLIDTGLRITSSEFFGRVSSDGGFDFTTNTSGMPTDESLLNPHGTEVAGVLAANRNFVGMHGVAYNALIQPLRVFDVNGSPVDDFAPAINYAISHGTRIINGSYGPSNVEGFETLGHQVIFDWDMSAATAYLNAVSSGAILVFPAGNEFAVAPTVGQNPTGPGFLPFIRPSNANITSAAGGAYRDIDGNVITSDFSALEPNTIVVVGTNRDLTMRVDSNRCGVAKDWCMAAPATNIFTTLDGVYTTVNGTSFAAPQVAGAAAILKQEFPSLTGAEIVDILLSTATDLGTAGVDVVFGHGLLNLVAATAPVGTTG
;
A
#
# COMPACT_ATOMS: atom_id res chain seq x y z
N MET A 1 -42.21 44.00 3.21
CA MET A 1 -42.70 42.60 3.22
C MET A 1 -41.54 41.63 3.20
N LEU A 2 -40.83 41.51 4.34
CA LEU A 2 -39.82 40.48 4.57
C LEU A 2 -39.76 40.21 6.08
N ARG A 3 -40.90 39.78 6.64
CA ARG A 3 -41.07 39.26 8.00
C ARG A 3 -42.29 38.35 7.98
N LYS A 4 -42.05 37.08 7.63
CA LYS A 4 -42.93 35.90 7.78
C LYS A 4 -42.25 34.80 6.96
N ASN A 5 -41.35 34.05 7.60
CA ASN A 5 -40.92 32.69 7.19
C ASN A 5 -39.82 32.09 8.08
N ILE A 6 -39.53 32.66 9.25
CA ILE A 6 -38.67 32.00 10.26
C ILE A 6 -39.51 31.24 11.31
N ALA A 7 -40.86 31.34 11.27
CA ALA A 7 -41.75 30.63 12.20
C ALA A 7 -42.31 29.29 11.66
N SER A 8 -42.03 28.92 10.40
CA SER A 8 -42.57 27.69 9.79
C SER A 8 -41.58 26.52 9.73
N ALA A 9 -40.31 26.74 10.11
CA ALA A 9 -39.28 25.71 10.13
C ALA A 9 -39.13 25.02 11.51
N PHE A 10 -39.78 25.52 12.55
CA PHE A 10 -39.68 24.98 13.92
C PHE A 10 -40.84 24.06 14.35
N ALA A 11 -41.83 23.80 13.48
CA ALA A 11 -42.97 22.93 13.78
C ALA A 11 -42.90 21.54 13.12
N ALA A 12 -41.93 21.28 12.24
CA ALA A 12 -41.82 19.99 11.52
C ALA A 12 -40.87 18.97 12.18
N ILE A 13 -40.22 19.33 13.29
CA ILE A 13 -39.24 18.46 13.98
C ILE A 13 -39.85 17.76 15.23
N LEU A 14 -41.13 17.97 15.55
CA LEU A 14 -41.71 17.54 16.84
C LEU A 14 -42.92 16.59 16.75
N PHE A 15 -43.18 15.90 15.64
CA PHE A 15 -44.36 15.01 15.52
C PHE A 15 -44.17 13.66 14.80
N ALA A 16 -42.96 13.10 14.78
CA ALA A 16 -42.72 11.75 14.23
C ALA A 16 -42.19 10.73 15.26
N LEU A 17 -42.46 10.95 16.55
CA LEU A 17 -42.29 9.95 17.60
C LEU A 17 -43.67 9.64 18.23
N ALA A 18 -44.40 8.71 17.63
CA ALA A 18 -45.51 8.03 18.27
C ALA A 18 -45.59 6.58 17.74
N PRO A 19 -45.78 5.57 18.60
CA PRO A 19 -45.71 4.17 18.22
C PRO A 19 -47.05 3.73 17.59
N VAL A 20 -47.01 3.20 16.36
CA VAL A 20 -48.16 2.53 15.75
C VAL A 20 -47.90 1.02 15.78
N THR A 21 -48.51 0.35 16.75
CA THR A 21 -48.92 -1.05 16.63
C THR A 21 -49.98 -1.17 15.54
N VAL A 22 -49.92 -2.18 14.65
CA VAL A 22 -51.09 -2.95 14.12
C VAL A 22 -50.67 -4.02 13.09
N PHE A 23 -50.99 -5.27 13.46
CA PHE A 23 -51.53 -6.43 12.73
C PHE A 23 -50.94 -7.05 11.44
N ALA A 24 -50.98 -8.38 11.47
CA ALA A 24 -50.78 -9.34 10.39
C ALA A 24 -51.90 -9.34 9.34
N GLY A 25 -51.54 -9.51 8.06
CA GLY A 25 -52.44 -9.78 6.92
C GLY A 25 -51.69 -9.61 5.60
N GLY A 26 -51.74 -10.60 4.70
CA GLY A 26 -50.80 -10.75 3.58
C GLY A 26 -51.14 -10.12 2.21
N LEU A 27 -50.15 -10.25 1.31
CA LEU A 27 -50.11 -10.19 -0.18
C LEU A 27 -50.27 -8.81 -0.87
N PRO A 28 -49.76 -8.57 -2.12
CA PRO A 28 -49.06 -9.48 -3.06
C PRO A 28 -47.72 -8.94 -3.67
N GLU A 29 -47.05 -9.82 -4.41
CA GLU A 29 -45.89 -9.59 -5.31
C GLU A 29 -46.13 -8.50 -6.37
N ILE A 30 -45.12 -7.63 -6.60
CA ILE A 30 -44.91 -6.92 -7.88
C ILE A 30 -43.40 -6.86 -8.15
N CYS A 31 -42.92 -7.67 -9.09
CA CYS A 31 -41.69 -7.41 -9.86
C CYS A 31 -42.09 -6.64 -11.12
N GLY A 32 -41.41 -5.52 -11.40
CA GLY A 32 -41.55 -4.76 -12.64
C GLY A 32 -40.32 -3.89 -12.90
N ASP A 33 -39.75 -4.04 -14.09
CA ASP A 33 -38.54 -3.35 -14.57
C ASP A 33 -38.62 -1.82 -14.45
N ILE A 34 -37.55 -1.21 -13.95
CA ILE A 34 -37.37 0.24 -13.98
C ILE A 34 -36.24 0.56 -14.98
N GLY A 35 -36.62 1.18 -16.10
CA GLY A 35 -35.72 1.66 -17.14
C GLY A 35 -34.80 2.82 -16.70
N PRO A 36 -33.90 3.27 -17.59
CA PRO A 36 -32.66 3.98 -17.22
C PRO A 36 -32.80 5.39 -16.64
N ASP A 37 -34.01 5.93 -16.49
CA ASP A 37 -34.21 7.34 -16.06
C ASP A 37 -34.46 7.55 -14.55
N VAL A 38 -34.53 6.49 -13.73
CA VAL A 38 -34.76 6.61 -12.27
C VAL A 38 -33.45 6.65 -11.46
N LEU A 39 -32.32 6.15 -11.99
CA LEU A 39 -31.01 6.25 -11.31
C LEU A 39 -30.50 7.70 -11.20
N SER A 40 -30.98 8.62 -12.05
CA SER A 40 -30.54 10.03 -12.02
C SER A 40 -31.23 10.87 -10.94
N LEU A 41 -32.33 10.37 -10.35
CA LEU A 41 -33.07 11.07 -9.28
C LEU A 41 -32.69 10.59 -7.88
N LEU A 42 -32.25 9.33 -7.72
CA LEU A 42 -31.84 8.76 -6.44
C LEU A 42 -30.45 9.21 -5.96
N ASN A 43 -29.64 9.81 -6.84
CA ASN A 43 -28.30 10.29 -6.51
C ASN A 43 -28.28 11.70 -5.88
N ARG A 44 -29.44 12.28 -5.50
CA ARG A 44 -29.53 13.66 -5.00
C ARG A 44 -30.07 13.86 -3.58
N TYR A 45 -30.60 12.83 -2.91
CA TYR A 45 -31.02 12.93 -1.49
C TYR A 45 -30.74 11.62 -0.74
N ALA A 46 -29.58 11.53 -0.11
CA ALA A 46 -29.25 10.41 0.79
C ALA A 46 -29.93 10.62 2.15
N MET A 47 -31.10 9.98 2.35
CA MET A 47 -31.67 9.73 3.68
C MET A 47 -32.51 8.45 3.63
N MET A 48 -31.96 7.32 4.08
CA MET A 48 -32.75 6.26 4.70
C MET A 48 -31.95 5.48 5.76
N ASP A 49 -32.62 5.32 6.90
CA ASP A 49 -32.29 4.62 8.14
C ASP A 49 -32.40 3.09 7.95
N PRO A 50 -31.37 2.27 8.27
CA PRO A 50 -31.39 0.84 8.01
C PRO A 50 -31.95 0.07 9.22
N ALA A 51 -33.26 0.18 9.46
CA ALA A 51 -33.96 -0.68 10.41
C ALA A 51 -35.30 -1.12 9.81
N ASN A 52 -35.27 -2.22 9.04
CA ASN A 52 -36.34 -3.23 8.85
C ASN A 52 -36.29 -3.82 7.43
N PHE A 53 -35.58 -4.94 7.22
CA PHE A 53 -35.91 -5.90 6.15
C PHE A 53 -35.28 -7.28 6.45
N CYS A 54 -36.10 -8.31 6.62
CA CYS A 54 -35.73 -9.72 6.63
C CYS A 54 -36.96 -10.56 6.28
N ILE A 55 -36.93 -11.33 5.17
CA ILE A 55 -37.46 -12.70 4.98
C ILE A 55 -36.92 -13.25 3.62
N ARG A 56 -36.74 -14.59 3.58
CA ARG A 56 -35.96 -15.48 2.67
C ARG A 56 -36.28 -15.47 1.16
N SER A 57 -35.24 -15.50 0.31
CA SER A 57 -34.78 -16.64 -0.54
C SER A 57 -33.59 -16.20 -1.43
N MET A 58 -32.50 -16.98 -1.45
CA MET A 58 -31.17 -16.51 -1.89
C MET A 58 -31.06 -16.29 -3.42
N THR A 59 -30.68 -15.07 -3.83
CA THR A 59 -30.12 -14.78 -5.17
C THR A 59 -28.82 -13.96 -5.08
N LEU A 60 -27.96 -14.06 -6.11
CA LEU A 60 -26.62 -13.46 -6.23
C LEU A 60 -26.55 -11.93 -6.01
N ALA A 61 -27.67 -11.21 -6.11
CA ALA A 61 -27.72 -9.76 -5.89
C ALA A 61 -27.66 -9.39 -4.40
N GLU A 62 -28.22 -10.22 -3.50
CA GLU A 62 -28.24 -9.96 -2.06
C GLU A 62 -26.88 -10.20 -1.41
N THR A 63 -26.04 -11.09 -1.97
CA THR A 63 -24.67 -11.33 -1.48
C THR A 63 -23.79 -10.08 -1.59
N ARG A 64 -24.07 -9.16 -2.51
CA ARG A 64 -23.36 -7.87 -2.60
C ARG A 64 -23.78 -6.90 -1.49
N CYS A 65 -25.06 -6.92 -1.12
CA CYS A 65 -25.62 -6.07 -0.06
C CYS A 65 -25.15 -6.50 1.34
N TRP A 66 -25.10 -7.81 1.61
CA TRP A 66 -24.50 -8.36 2.84
C TRP A 66 -22.99 -8.10 2.91
N ARG A 67 -22.27 -8.19 1.77
CA ARG A 67 -20.84 -7.86 1.67
C ARG A 67 -20.54 -6.41 2.03
N GLN A 68 -21.32 -5.45 1.51
CA GLN A 68 -21.16 -4.04 1.88
C GLN A 68 -21.48 -3.78 3.35
N ARG A 69 -22.53 -4.40 3.90
CA ARG A 69 -22.91 -4.23 5.31
C ARG A 69 -21.81 -4.71 6.26
N ASP A 70 -21.26 -5.90 6.02
CA ASP A 70 -20.25 -6.47 6.92
C ASP A 70 -18.90 -5.74 6.78
N GLN A 71 -18.59 -5.19 5.61
CA GLN A 71 -17.45 -4.29 5.41
C GLN A 71 -17.60 -3.00 6.23
N VAL A 72 -18.80 -2.40 6.23
CA VAL A 72 -19.10 -1.20 7.04
C VAL A 72 -19.04 -1.49 8.54
N ILE A 73 -19.56 -2.64 9.00
CA ILE A 73 -19.49 -3.03 10.42
C ILE A 73 -18.05 -3.29 10.86
N ARG A 74 -17.23 -3.94 10.03
CA ARG A 74 -15.80 -4.15 10.30
C ARG A 74 -15.05 -2.82 10.36
N GLN A 75 -15.32 -1.91 9.44
CA GLN A 75 -14.73 -0.56 9.48
C GLN A 75 -15.14 0.22 10.72
N ALA A 76 -16.41 0.17 11.12
CA ALA A 76 -16.90 0.82 12.34
C ALA A 76 -16.26 0.24 13.63
N ASN A 77 -16.00 -1.08 13.64
CA ASN A 77 -15.33 -1.73 14.78
C ASN A 77 -13.83 -1.47 14.83
N MET A 78 -13.15 -1.32 13.68
CA MET A 78 -11.77 -0.85 13.63
C MET A 78 -11.62 0.60 14.15
N ILE A 79 -12.58 1.46 13.81
CA ILE A 79 -12.67 2.83 14.36
C ILE A 79 -12.92 2.78 15.87
N SER A 80 -13.84 1.92 16.32
CA SER A 80 -14.16 1.79 17.74
C SER A 80 -12.97 1.31 18.57
N GLN A 81 -12.16 0.37 18.05
CA GLN A 81 -10.91 -0.06 18.70
C GLN A 81 -9.86 1.04 18.75
N ARG A 82 -9.72 1.84 17.68
CA ARG A 82 -8.71 2.93 17.61
C ARG A 82 -8.99 4.08 18.58
N TYR A 83 -10.27 4.32 18.90
CA TYR A 83 -10.69 5.43 19.77
C TYR A 83 -11.30 4.99 21.11
N ASN A 84 -11.17 3.70 21.46
CA ASN A 84 -11.71 3.10 22.69
C ASN A 84 -13.22 3.35 22.89
N LEU A 85 -13.99 3.25 21.80
CA LEU A 85 -15.45 3.36 21.77
C LEU A 85 -16.10 1.97 21.85
N ALA A 86 -17.38 1.91 22.22
CA ALA A 86 -18.12 0.66 22.28
C ALA A 86 -18.29 0.05 20.87
N PRO A 87 -18.07 -1.27 20.69
CA PRO A 87 -18.15 -1.91 19.39
C PRO A 87 -19.59 -1.96 18.87
N VAL A 88 -19.72 -1.87 17.54
CA VAL A 88 -20.98 -2.04 16.80
C VAL A 88 -21.26 -3.53 16.64
N VAL A 89 -22.34 -4.01 17.27
CA VAL A 89 -22.74 -5.43 17.25
C VAL A 89 -23.86 -5.65 16.22
N PRO A 90 -23.78 -6.65 15.33
CA PRO A 90 -24.86 -6.96 14.39
C PRO A 90 -26.09 -7.51 15.12
N GLY A 91 -27.23 -6.82 15.02
CA GLY A 91 -28.50 -7.29 15.55
C GLY A 91 -29.22 -8.24 14.59
N CYS A 92 -28.79 -9.50 14.52
CA CYS A 92 -29.57 -10.66 14.02
C CYS A 92 -28.78 -11.95 14.28
N GLN A 93 -29.22 -12.78 15.25
CA GLN A 93 -28.67 -14.12 15.46
C GLN A 93 -29.43 -15.16 14.59
N PRO A 94 -28.75 -16.15 13.98
CA PRO A 94 -29.42 -17.33 13.45
C PRO A 94 -29.99 -18.18 14.62
N PRO A 95 -31.08 -18.94 14.43
CA PRO A 95 -31.67 -19.71 15.53
C PRO A 95 -30.75 -20.87 15.90
N VAL A 96 -30.08 -20.76 17.05
CA VAL A 96 -29.39 -21.87 17.71
C VAL A 96 -30.38 -22.56 18.64
N LEU A 97 -30.63 -23.84 18.39
CA LEU A 97 -31.37 -24.74 19.28
C LEU A 97 -30.50 -25.01 20.52
N MET A 98 -30.85 -24.49 21.70
CA MET A 98 -30.20 -24.90 22.95
C MET A 98 -31.21 -24.98 24.10
N ALA A 99 -31.18 -26.14 24.75
CA ALA A 99 -31.88 -26.47 25.98
C ALA A 99 -31.05 -26.06 27.22
N ALA A 100 -31.79 -25.87 28.32
CA ALA A 100 -31.40 -25.96 29.73
C ALA A 100 -30.62 -24.79 30.40
N VAL A 101 -31.29 -24.26 31.42
CA VAL A 101 -30.87 -23.30 32.47
C VAL A 101 -30.25 -24.08 33.65
N PRO A 102 -29.27 -23.55 34.44
CA PRO A 102 -29.54 -23.01 35.79
C PRO A 102 -28.55 -21.86 36.23
N PRO A 103 -28.55 -21.35 37.50
CA PRO A 103 -29.26 -20.14 37.95
C PRO A 103 -28.32 -19.04 38.53
N PRO A 104 -28.83 -17.89 39.05
CA PRO A 104 -28.05 -16.66 39.22
C PRO A 104 -27.47 -16.45 40.63
N VAL A 105 -26.43 -15.60 40.73
CA VAL A 105 -25.89 -15.08 42.00
C VAL A 105 -25.97 -13.54 41.99
N TYR A 106 -26.39 -12.98 43.13
CA TYR A 106 -26.77 -11.60 43.42
C TYR A 106 -25.69 -10.81 44.21
N TYR A 107 -25.94 -9.49 44.37
CA TYR A 107 -25.37 -8.45 45.28
C TYR A 107 -24.19 -7.61 44.77
N GLN A 108 -24.04 -6.30 45.00
CA GLN A 108 -24.87 -5.09 45.31
C GLN A 108 -23.90 -3.86 45.25
N PRO A 109 -24.38 -2.59 45.27
CA PRO A 109 -23.58 -1.41 44.89
C PRO A 109 -23.18 -0.44 46.05
N ALA A 110 -22.32 0.54 45.68
CA ALA A 110 -22.10 1.92 46.22
C ALA A 110 -20.65 2.23 46.70
N PRO A 111 -20.20 3.51 46.85
CA PRO A 111 -20.84 4.80 46.57
C PRO A 111 -20.00 5.85 45.79
N VAL A 112 -20.70 6.95 45.49
CA VAL A 112 -20.32 8.24 44.90
C VAL A 112 -19.54 9.13 45.88
N TYR A 113 -18.63 9.97 45.36
CA TYR A 113 -18.25 11.25 45.98
C TYR A 113 -18.37 12.40 44.97
N THR A 114 -19.05 13.46 45.41
CA THR A 114 -19.29 14.73 44.72
C THR A 114 -18.25 15.77 45.13
N ALA A 115 -17.87 16.65 44.21
CA ALA A 115 -17.52 18.04 44.51
C ALA A 115 -17.70 18.87 43.22
N GLY A 116 -18.57 19.87 43.28
CA GLY A 116 -18.74 20.85 42.22
C GLY A 116 -18.23 22.22 42.65
N ALA A 117 -17.91 23.07 41.68
CA ALA A 117 -18.12 24.51 41.77
C ALA A 117 -18.19 25.13 40.35
N ARG A 118 -19.27 25.87 40.16
CA ARG A 118 -19.69 26.79 39.08
C ARG A 118 -18.74 28.02 39.02
N THR A 119 -18.66 28.95 38.06
CA THR A 119 -19.32 29.34 36.79
C THR A 119 -18.57 30.61 36.33
N ALA A 120 -18.40 30.85 35.03
CA ALA A 120 -18.56 32.17 34.39
C ALA A 120 -18.44 32.05 32.87
N VAL A 121 -19.17 32.91 32.16
CA VAL A 121 -19.62 32.82 30.77
C VAL A 121 -19.14 34.06 29.99
N ALA A 122 -18.98 33.87 28.67
CA ALA A 122 -19.25 34.81 27.55
C ALA A 122 -18.15 35.68 26.90
N HIS A 123 -18.04 35.44 25.58
CA HIS A 123 -18.00 36.33 24.39
C HIS A 123 -16.82 37.31 24.21
N GLY A 124 -16.05 37.26 23.11
CA GLY A 124 -16.38 37.64 21.70
C GLY A 124 -15.45 38.84 21.35
N SER A 125 -14.96 39.17 20.16
CA SER A 125 -15.19 38.82 18.75
C SER A 125 -14.01 39.40 17.92
N ASP A 126 -13.97 39.03 16.64
CA ASP A 126 -13.41 39.79 15.49
C ASP A 126 -11.91 39.72 15.13
N PHE A 127 -11.69 39.05 13.99
CA PHE A 127 -10.56 39.16 13.07
C PHE A 127 -10.95 40.11 11.92
N ASP A 128 -10.09 41.04 11.51
CA ASP A 128 -9.99 41.42 10.10
C ASP A 128 -8.67 42.11 9.68
N SER A 129 -8.15 41.66 8.54
CA SER A 129 -7.52 42.40 7.43
C SER A 129 -6.08 43.00 7.44
N THR A 130 -5.38 42.70 6.32
CA THR A 130 -4.50 43.54 5.47
C THR A 130 -2.95 43.53 5.55
N TRP A 131 -2.36 42.96 4.49
CA TRP A 131 -1.25 43.37 3.59
C TRP A 131 -0.12 44.30 4.08
N LEU A 132 1.15 43.89 3.83
CA LEU A 132 2.21 44.82 3.37
C LEU A 132 3.31 44.11 2.56
N LEU A 133 3.56 44.62 1.35
CA LEU A 133 4.71 44.36 0.47
C LEU A 133 5.81 45.40 0.73
N VAL A 134 7.07 45.00 0.88
CA VAL A 134 8.31 45.75 0.58
C VAL A 134 9.41 44.68 0.44
N GLY A 135 10.30 44.58 -0.56
CA GLY A 135 10.82 45.50 -1.55
C GLY A 135 12.33 45.23 -1.65
N LEU A 136 12.80 44.78 -2.83
CA LEU A 136 14.19 44.49 -3.17
C LEU A 136 15.12 45.69 -2.96
N GLY A 137 16.33 45.44 -2.45
CA GLY A 137 17.44 46.40 -2.40
C GLY A 137 18.79 45.70 -2.52
N LEU A 138 19.28 45.56 -3.75
CA LEU A 138 20.65 45.19 -4.09
C LEU A 138 21.59 46.37 -3.81
N LEU A 139 22.68 46.13 -3.07
CA LEU A 139 23.87 46.98 -3.10
C LEU A 139 25.11 46.11 -2.85
N ALA A 140 25.83 45.83 -3.94
CA ALA A 140 27.16 45.27 -3.92
C ALA A 140 28.18 46.40 -3.78
N ILE A 141 29.08 46.30 -2.80
CA ILE A 141 30.37 46.98 -2.76
C ILE A 141 31.37 45.97 -2.18
N GLY A 142 32.51 45.86 -2.83
CA GLY A 142 33.39 44.70 -2.76
C GLY A 142 34.44 44.73 -1.64
N GLY A 143 35.12 43.59 -1.54
CA GLY A 143 36.54 43.48 -1.23
C GLY A 143 36.96 43.78 0.20
N GLY A 144 37.31 42.73 0.94
CA GLY A 144 38.11 42.87 2.16
C GLY A 144 38.00 41.66 3.06
N VAL A 145 38.91 40.71 2.87
CA VAL A 145 39.14 39.61 3.82
C VAL A 145 39.62 40.24 5.13
N ILE A 146 38.79 40.17 6.17
CA ILE A 146 39.21 40.41 7.55
C ILE A 146 38.91 39.12 8.32
N ALA A 147 39.97 38.36 8.59
CA ALA A 147 39.94 37.32 9.59
C ALA A 147 39.79 37.99 10.96
N LEU A 148 38.64 37.82 11.59
CA LEU A 148 38.43 38.16 12.99
C LEU A 148 38.28 36.85 13.77
N THR A 149 39.36 36.46 14.44
CA THR A 149 39.32 35.53 15.55
C THR A 149 38.54 36.18 16.68
N ILE A 150 37.46 35.55 17.13
CA ILE A 150 36.79 35.88 18.38
C ILE A 150 36.73 34.62 19.22
N CYS A 151 37.59 34.55 20.24
CA CYS A 151 37.37 33.74 21.42
C CYS A 151 36.69 34.64 22.44
N GLU A 152 35.53 34.21 22.95
CA GLU A 152 35.09 34.21 24.35
C GLU A 152 33.57 34.29 24.46
N GLY A 153 33.02 33.58 25.46
CA GLY A 153 31.74 33.93 26.07
C GLY A 153 30.74 32.79 26.13
N GLY A 154 30.82 31.97 27.17
CA GLY A 154 29.72 31.13 27.60
C GLY A 154 28.52 32.00 28.00
N GLY A 155 27.37 31.72 27.40
CA GLY A 155 26.08 32.30 27.73
C GLY A 155 24.98 31.30 27.39
N GLY A 156 24.40 30.69 28.42
CA GLY A 156 23.28 29.77 28.28
C GLY A 156 22.05 30.51 27.74
N GLY A 157 21.61 30.11 26.55
CA GLY A 157 20.32 30.45 25.99
C GLY A 157 19.75 29.20 25.35
N GLY A 158 18.63 28.70 25.89
CA GLY A 158 17.89 27.56 25.36
C GLY A 158 17.34 27.88 23.98
N GLY A 159 18.14 27.59 22.95
CA GLY A 159 17.66 27.44 21.59
C GLY A 159 16.99 26.08 21.46
N THR A 160 15.73 26.07 21.05
CA THR A 160 15.10 24.89 20.47
C THR A 160 16.00 24.37 19.36
N SER A 161 16.69 23.27 19.64
CA SER A 161 17.50 22.55 18.66
C SER A 161 16.53 22.00 17.62
N THR A 162 16.36 22.71 16.50
CA THR A 162 16.06 22.04 15.25
C THR A 162 17.31 21.24 14.92
N THR A 163 17.37 19.99 15.42
CA THR A 163 18.40 19.02 15.05
C THR A 163 18.34 18.85 13.55
N SER A 164 19.19 19.56 12.81
CA SER A 164 19.48 19.24 11.41
C SER A 164 20.01 17.81 11.43
N THR A 165 19.26 16.88 10.89
CA THR A 165 19.69 15.48 10.84
C THR A 165 20.85 15.41 9.85
N SER A 166 21.98 14.85 10.25
CA SER A 166 23.12 14.72 9.36
C SER A 166 22.82 13.74 8.23
N ILE A 167 23.59 13.81 7.14
CA ILE A 167 23.57 12.88 6.01
C ILE A 167 23.64 11.40 6.44
N ASP A 168 24.37 11.11 7.52
CA ASP A 168 24.47 9.77 8.08
C ASP A 168 23.25 9.40 8.93
N ASP A 169 22.53 10.37 9.51
CA ASP A 169 21.35 10.12 10.32
C ASP A 169 20.19 9.59 9.47
N GLU A 170 19.94 10.13 8.28
CA GLU A 170 18.91 9.60 7.37
C GLU A 170 19.21 8.15 6.96
N PHE A 171 20.48 7.85 6.65
CA PHE A 171 20.93 6.49 6.35
C PHE A 171 20.76 5.56 7.56
N ASN A 172 21.00 6.08 8.76
CA ASN A 172 20.89 5.31 10.00
C ASN A 172 19.44 5.13 10.47
N ALA A 173 18.51 5.99 10.06
CA ALA A 173 17.10 5.94 10.40
C ALA A 173 16.40 4.72 9.79
N GLN A 174 16.79 4.34 8.56
CA GLN A 174 16.30 3.14 7.91
C GLN A 174 17.31 1.98 8.07
N TYR A 175 17.05 1.08 9.02
CA TYR A 175 17.96 -0.01 9.36
C TYR A 175 18.23 -0.97 8.18
N THR A 176 17.28 -1.10 7.24
CA THR A 176 17.39 -2.02 6.12
C THR A 176 18.54 -1.67 5.19
N LEU A 177 18.86 -0.38 5.02
CA LEU A 177 19.97 0.10 4.21
C LEU A 177 21.32 -0.46 4.66
N LYS A 178 21.47 -0.72 5.96
CA LYS A 178 22.66 -1.38 6.52
C LYS A 178 22.68 -2.87 6.21
N ILE A 179 21.53 -3.53 6.37
CA ILE A 179 21.38 -4.97 6.14
C ILE A 179 21.68 -5.32 4.68
N ILE A 180 21.09 -4.58 3.74
CA ILE A 180 21.27 -4.84 2.31
C ILE A 180 22.62 -4.31 1.78
N GLY A 181 23.42 -3.64 2.61
CA GLY A 181 24.75 -3.15 2.22
C GLY A 181 24.77 -1.91 1.33
N ALA A 182 23.69 -1.11 1.31
CA ALA A 182 23.52 0.01 0.38
C ALA A 182 24.64 1.07 0.47
N LYS A 183 25.27 1.22 1.65
CA LYS A 183 26.39 2.17 1.85
C LYS A 183 27.55 1.93 0.88
N GLN A 184 27.80 0.70 0.45
CA GLN A 184 28.91 0.40 -0.47
C GLN A 184 28.64 0.90 -1.88
N ALA A 185 27.41 0.74 -2.37
CA ALA A 185 26.98 1.35 -3.63
C ALA A 185 27.12 2.87 -3.60
N TYR A 186 26.64 3.50 -2.52
CA TYR A 186 26.69 4.96 -2.37
C TYR A 186 28.12 5.50 -2.33
N LYS A 187 29.05 4.79 -1.67
CA LYS A 187 30.48 5.15 -1.64
C LYS A 187 31.13 5.15 -3.03
N ARG A 188 30.56 4.38 -3.97
CA ARG A 188 31.02 4.31 -5.36
C ARG A 188 30.30 5.33 -6.26
N GLY A 189 29.38 6.12 -5.70
CA GLY A 189 28.63 7.15 -6.43
C GLY A 189 27.35 6.65 -7.09
N PHE A 190 26.93 5.40 -6.84
CA PHE A 190 25.71 4.83 -7.39
C PHE A 190 24.57 4.93 -6.40
N THR A 191 23.51 5.62 -6.80
CA THR A 191 22.41 6.07 -5.95
C THR A 191 21.05 5.95 -6.65
N GLY A 192 21.03 5.37 -7.86
CA GLY A 192 19.89 5.33 -8.77
C GLY A 192 19.76 6.56 -9.67
N GLN A 193 20.74 7.46 -9.68
CA GLN A 193 20.67 8.74 -10.40
C GLN A 193 20.34 8.56 -11.89
N GLY A 194 19.27 9.23 -12.34
CA GLY A 194 18.85 9.24 -13.74
C GLY A 194 18.08 7.99 -14.19
N ILE A 195 17.86 7.02 -13.30
CA ILE A 195 17.05 5.85 -13.60
C ILE A 195 15.60 6.11 -13.21
N VAL A 196 14.68 5.87 -14.14
CA VAL A 196 13.23 5.96 -13.89
C VAL A 196 12.72 4.58 -13.44
N VAL A 197 12.00 4.57 -12.32
CA VAL A 197 11.29 3.40 -11.80
C VAL A 197 9.78 3.65 -11.86
N GLY A 198 9.06 2.79 -12.55
CA GLY A 198 7.61 2.79 -12.62
C GLY A 198 7.04 2.22 -11.33
N LEU A 199 6.22 3.02 -10.65
CA LEU A 199 5.56 2.64 -9.40
C LEU A 199 4.08 2.45 -9.68
N ILE A 200 3.65 1.19 -9.82
CA ILE A 200 2.24 0.84 -10.03
C ILE A 200 1.62 0.57 -8.65
N ASP A 201 0.83 1.53 -8.14
CA ASP A 201 0.32 1.51 -6.75
C ASP A 201 -0.91 2.44 -6.55
N THR A 202 -1.19 2.90 -5.33
CA THR A 202 -2.31 3.80 -4.99
C THR A 202 -2.11 5.27 -5.40
N GLY A 203 -0.94 5.60 -5.95
CA GLY A 203 -0.53 6.97 -6.30
C GLY A 203 0.73 7.38 -5.55
N LEU A 204 1.11 8.64 -5.68
CA LEU A 204 2.27 9.22 -5.00
C LEU A 204 1.95 10.61 -4.51
N ARG A 205 2.17 10.89 -3.23
CA ARG A 205 2.05 12.24 -2.72
C ARG A 205 3.24 13.11 -3.09
N ILE A 206 3.17 13.67 -4.30
CA ILE A 206 4.23 14.49 -4.92
C ILE A 206 4.55 15.79 -4.16
N THR A 207 3.62 16.27 -3.34
CA THR A 207 3.79 17.49 -2.53
C THR A 207 4.75 17.29 -1.38
N SER A 208 5.08 16.03 -1.03
CA SER A 208 6.05 15.73 0.01
C SER A 208 7.43 16.25 -0.38
N SER A 209 8.13 16.86 0.58
CA SER A 209 9.53 17.24 0.42
C SER A 209 10.44 16.04 0.10
N GLU A 210 10.03 14.83 0.47
CA GLU A 210 10.76 13.60 0.17
C GLU A 210 10.81 13.25 -1.32
N PHE A 211 9.91 13.81 -2.14
CA PHE A 211 9.86 13.52 -3.58
C PHE A 211 10.08 14.76 -4.45
N PHE A 212 10.46 15.90 -3.85
CA PHE A 212 10.77 17.10 -4.61
C PHE A 212 11.87 16.81 -5.65
N GLY A 213 11.57 17.08 -6.93
CA GLY A 213 12.49 16.83 -8.06
C GLY A 213 12.71 15.34 -8.39
N ARG A 214 11.94 14.42 -7.79
CA ARG A 214 12.08 12.97 -8.00
C ARG A 214 10.99 12.35 -8.85
N VAL A 215 10.02 13.11 -9.32
CA VAL A 215 9.01 12.58 -10.23
C VAL A 215 9.51 12.71 -11.67
N SER A 216 9.32 11.66 -12.47
CA SER A 216 9.75 11.62 -13.88
C SER A 216 9.18 12.80 -14.67
N SER A 217 9.98 13.38 -15.57
CA SER A 217 9.53 14.47 -16.47
C SER A 217 8.43 14.02 -17.44
N ASP A 218 8.38 12.72 -17.73
CA ASP A 218 7.34 12.11 -18.58
C ASP A 218 5.98 11.99 -17.86
N GLY A 219 5.92 12.39 -16.58
CA GLY A 219 4.71 12.37 -15.78
C GLY A 219 4.35 10.97 -15.27
N GLY A 220 3.22 10.92 -14.57
CA GLY A 220 2.52 9.70 -14.20
C GLY A 220 1.17 9.61 -14.89
N PHE A 221 0.35 8.67 -14.42
CA PHE A 221 -1.02 8.52 -14.91
C PHE A 221 -1.94 7.96 -13.83
N ASP A 222 -3.15 8.52 -13.70
CA ASP A 222 -4.21 8.00 -12.86
C ASP A 222 -5.18 7.17 -13.70
N PHE A 223 -5.10 5.84 -13.59
CA PHE A 223 -5.98 4.92 -14.32
C PHE A 223 -7.36 4.80 -13.68
N THR A 224 -7.54 5.26 -12.44
CA THR A 224 -8.84 5.22 -11.74
C THR A 224 -9.76 6.34 -12.22
N THR A 225 -9.19 7.47 -12.60
CA THR A 225 -9.90 8.63 -13.15
C THR A 225 -9.65 8.86 -14.64
N ASN A 226 -8.75 8.06 -15.23
CA ASN A 226 -8.26 8.20 -16.60
C ASN A 226 -7.70 9.61 -16.89
N THR A 227 -6.84 10.10 -16.00
CA THR A 227 -6.23 11.42 -16.10
C THR A 227 -4.71 11.34 -16.20
N SER A 228 -4.14 12.06 -17.18
CA SER A 228 -2.70 12.26 -17.29
C SER A 228 -2.23 13.29 -16.26
N GLY A 229 -1.04 13.11 -15.72
CA GLY A 229 -0.45 14.07 -14.78
C GLY A 229 0.22 13.34 -13.63
N MET A 230 0.32 13.98 -12.48
CA MET A 230 0.92 13.32 -11.32
C MET A 230 -0.21 12.77 -10.43
N PRO A 231 -0.51 11.46 -10.47
CA PRO A 231 -1.55 10.88 -9.63
C PRO A 231 -1.17 11.01 -8.17
N THR A 232 -1.84 11.93 -7.48
CA THR A 232 -1.63 12.12 -6.06
C THR A 232 -2.28 11.01 -5.27
N ASP A 233 -1.58 10.56 -4.25
CA ASP A 233 -2.16 9.75 -3.20
C ASP A 233 -3.02 10.64 -2.29
N GLU A 234 -4.29 10.86 -2.67
CA GLU A 234 -5.20 11.77 -1.97
C GLU A 234 -5.77 11.17 -0.67
N SER A 235 -5.45 9.90 -0.37
CA SER A 235 -6.03 9.20 0.77
C SER A 235 -5.06 9.20 1.96
N LEU A 236 -5.47 9.84 3.07
CA LEU A 236 -4.87 9.55 4.38
C LEU A 236 -5.21 8.13 4.87
N LEU A 237 -6.15 7.45 4.22
CA LEU A 237 -6.65 6.13 4.60
C LEU A 237 -5.97 4.97 3.85
N ASN A 238 -5.37 5.23 2.68
CA ASN A 238 -4.62 4.23 1.92
C ASN A 238 -3.38 4.82 1.23
N PRO A 239 -2.38 5.26 2.00
CA PRO A 239 -1.22 5.95 1.46
C PRO A 239 -0.12 5.01 0.93
N HIS A 240 -0.49 3.78 0.59
CA HIS A 240 0.43 2.67 0.37
C HIS A 240 1.50 2.99 -0.69
N GLY A 241 1.11 3.58 -1.82
CA GLY A 241 2.04 3.97 -2.88
C GLY A 241 3.06 5.01 -2.44
N THR A 242 2.66 5.98 -1.61
CA THR A 242 3.60 6.96 -1.04
C THR A 242 4.59 6.30 -0.08
N GLU A 243 4.14 5.35 0.73
CA GLU A 243 4.99 4.60 1.65
C GLU A 243 5.96 3.66 0.92
N VAL A 244 5.52 3.00 -0.15
CA VAL A 244 6.36 2.18 -1.04
C VAL A 244 7.39 3.04 -1.76
N ALA A 245 6.98 4.19 -2.30
CA ALA A 245 7.86 5.18 -2.91
C ALA A 245 8.95 5.66 -1.94
N GLY A 246 8.61 5.82 -0.66
CA GLY A 246 9.55 6.24 0.38
C GLY A 246 10.70 5.24 0.55
N VAL A 247 10.38 3.95 0.63
CA VAL A 247 11.38 2.88 0.71
C VAL A 247 12.24 2.82 -0.57
N LEU A 248 11.62 3.08 -1.73
CA LEU A 248 12.27 3.00 -3.04
C LEU A 248 13.24 4.17 -3.27
N ALA A 249 12.76 5.41 -3.18
CA ALA A 249 13.46 6.61 -3.64
C ALA A 249 13.10 7.90 -2.88
N ALA A 250 12.73 7.83 -1.58
CA ALA A 250 12.72 9.05 -0.77
C ALA A 250 14.08 9.76 -0.86
N ASN A 251 14.03 11.08 -0.97
CA ASN A 251 15.19 11.94 -1.07
C ASN A 251 16.14 11.73 0.10
N ARG A 252 17.43 11.95 -0.17
CA ARG A 252 18.41 12.18 0.88
C ARG A 252 18.61 13.68 1.04
N ASN A 253 17.91 14.29 1.99
CA ASN A 253 17.70 15.75 2.07
C ASN A 253 17.93 16.33 3.48
N PHE A 254 18.64 15.60 4.35
CA PHE A 254 18.91 15.93 5.75
C PHE A 254 17.67 15.86 6.67
N VAL A 255 16.59 15.20 6.25
CA VAL A 255 15.35 15.07 7.02
C VAL A 255 14.88 13.62 7.04
N GLY A 256 14.66 13.07 8.23
CA GLY A 256 14.00 11.78 8.40
C GLY A 256 14.78 10.58 7.87
N MET A 257 14.44 10.11 6.66
CA MET A 257 14.98 8.90 6.04
C MET A 257 15.11 9.06 4.52
N HIS A 258 15.91 8.20 3.89
CA HIS A 258 16.00 8.13 2.43
C HIS A 258 15.73 6.71 1.92
N GLY A 259 15.29 6.62 0.66
CA GLY A 259 15.04 5.35 -0.02
C GLY A 259 16.33 4.64 -0.46
N VAL A 260 16.21 3.39 -0.93
CA VAL A 260 17.35 2.62 -1.44
C VAL A 260 18.01 3.33 -2.62
N ALA A 261 17.24 3.74 -3.62
CA ALA A 261 17.69 4.51 -4.76
C ALA A 261 17.29 5.98 -4.61
N TYR A 262 17.80 6.65 -3.58
CA TYR A 262 17.42 8.03 -3.22
C TYR A 262 17.65 9.09 -4.31
N ASN A 263 18.33 8.73 -5.41
CA ASN A 263 18.47 9.58 -6.58
C ASN A 263 17.67 9.16 -7.83
N ALA A 264 16.95 8.04 -7.78
CA ALA A 264 16.09 7.60 -8.88
C ALA A 264 14.90 8.54 -9.10
N LEU A 265 14.38 8.52 -10.31
CA LEU A 265 13.12 9.16 -10.67
C LEU A 265 11.98 8.15 -10.51
N ILE A 266 10.82 8.60 -10.07
CA ILE A 266 9.61 7.81 -9.88
C ILE A 266 8.61 8.19 -10.97
N GLN A 267 8.09 7.20 -11.69
CA GLN A 267 6.91 7.36 -12.53
C GLN A 267 5.70 6.76 -11.80
N PRO A 268 4.87 7.57 -11.15
CA PRO A 268 3.72 7.08 -10.40
C PRO A 268 2.57 6.71 -11.33
N LEU A 269 2.06 5.49 -11.19
CA LEU A 269 1.01 4.90 -12.02
C LEU A 269 -0.07 4.39 -11.07
N ARG A 270 -1.14 5.16 -10.93
CA ARG A 270 -2.18 4.86 -9.95
C ARG A 270 -3.21 3.91 -10.53
N VAL A 271 -3.34 2.74 -9.90
CA VAL A 271 -4.28 1.68 -10.29
C VAL A 271 -5.27 1.32 -9.18
N PHE A 272 -5.16 1.95 -8.01
CA PHE A 272 -6.10 1.79 -6.89
C PHE A 272 -6.77 3.11 -6.53
N ASP A 273 -8.09 3.08 -6.34
CA ASP A 273 -8.87 4.24 -5.93
C ASP A 273 -8.63 4.62 -4.46
N VAL A 274 -9.30 5.68 -3.98
CA VAL A 274 -9.17 6.16 -2.60
C VAL A 274 -9.60 5.15 -1.53
N ASN A 275 -10.40 4.15 -1.91
CA ASN A 275 -10.88 3.07 -1.05
C ASN A 275 -9.97 1.83 -1.11
N GLY A 276 -8.94 1.85 -1.96
CA GLY A 276 -8.08 0.70 -2.23
C GLY A 276 -8.67 -0.31 -3.20
N SER A 277 -9.69 0.06 -3.97
CA SER A 277 -10.25 -0.79 -5.03
C SER A 277 -9.38 -0.69 -6.28
N PRO A 278 -8.94 -1.81 -6.87
CA PRO A 278 -8.18 -1.80 -8.11
C PRO A 278 -9.05 -1.39 -9.30
N VAL A 279 -8.42 -0.89 -10.36
CA VAL A 279 -8.99 -0.89 -11.72
C VAL A 279 -9.09 -2.32 -12.25
N ASP A 280 -9.98 -2.56 -13.20
CA ASP A 280 -10.23 -3.91 -13.73
C ASP A 280 -9.04 -4.52 -14.50
N ASP A 281 -8.18 -3.68 -15.08
CA ASP A 281 -7.05 -4.12 -15.90
C ASP A 281 -5.80 -3.25 -15.68
N PHE A 282 -4.67 -3.93 -15.41
CA PHE A 282 -3.38 -3.29 -15.13
C PHE A 282 -2.52 -3.17 -16.38
N ALA A 283 -2.89 -3.82 -17.49
CA ALA A 283 -2.19 -3.74 -18.77
C ALA A 283 -1.93 -2.29 -19.24
N PRO A 284 -2.88 -1.34 -19.12
CA PRO A 284 -2.65 0.05 -19.50
C PRO A 284 -1.51 0.72 -18.72
N ALA A 285 -1.39 0.45 -17.42
CA ALA A 285 -0.32 1.01 -16.58
C ALA A 285 1.06 0.49 -16.99
N ILE A 286 1.16 -0.83 -17.24
CA ILE A 286 2.42 -1.45 -17.68
C ILE A 286 2.82 -0.90 -19.04
N ASN A 287 1.89 -0.86 -20.01
CA ASN A 287 2.16 -0.32 -21.34
C ASN A 287 2.52 1.16 -21.32
N TYR A 288 1.90 1.93 -20.43
CA TYR A 288 2.26 3.34 -20.21
C TYR A 288 3.71 3.45 -19.73
N ALA A 289 4.12 2.66 -18.73
CA ALA A 289 5.49 2.66 -18.25
C ALA A 289 6.49 2.39 -19.39
N ILE A 290 6.26 1.32 -20.16
CA ILE A 290 7.18 0.90 -21.23
C ILE A 290 7.25 1.93 -22.36
N SER A 291 6.11 2.52 -22.74
CA SER A 291 6.05 3.52 -23.82
C SER A 291 6.76 4.83 -23.46
N HIS A 292 6.94 5.14 -22.18
CA HIS A 292 7.73 6.28 -21.68
C HIS A 292 9.17 5.89 -21.30
N GLY A 293 9.67 4.74 -21.78
CA GLY A 293 11.06 4.35 -21.60
C GLY A 293 11.41 3.77 -20.24
N THR A 294 10.45 3.62 -19.33
CA THR A 294 10.67 2.96 -18.03
C THR A 294 11.03 1.49 -18.25
N ARG A 295 12.05 1.01 -17.53
CA ARG A 295 12.55 -0.37 -17.63
C ARG A 295 12.70 -1.07 -16.27
N ILE A 296 12.27 -0.44 -15.19
CA ILE A 296 12.18 -1.06 -13.87
C ILE A 296 10.78 -0.75 -13.36
N ILE A 297 9.99 -1.78 -13.10
CA ILE A 297 8.60 -1.65 -12.65
C ILE A 297 8.48 -2.33 -11.29
N ASN A 298 8.08 -1.56 -10.28
CA ASN A 298 7.72 -2.07 -8.97
C ASN A 298 6.18 -2.07 -8.85
N GLY A 299 5.59 -3.25 -8.71
CA GLY A 299 4.17 -3.43 -8.46
C GLY A 299 3.96 -4.04 -7.08
N SER A 300 3.62 -3.23 -6.06
CA SER A 300 3.46 -3.72 -4.69
C SER A 300 2.02 -4.12 -4.38
N TYR A 301 1.45 -4.94 -5.26
CA TYR A 301 0.08 -5.44 -5.17
C TYR A 301 0.01 -6.95 -5.36
N GLY A 302 -1.11 -7.50 -4.95
CA GLY A 302 -1.47 -8.90 -5.08
C GLY A 302 -2.92 -9.09 -4.63
N PRO A 303 -3.47 -10.30 -4.76
CA PRO A 303 -4.82 -10.57 -4.32
C PRO A 303 -4.93 -10.46 -2.79
N SER A 304 -5.77 -9.54 -2.31
CA SER A 304 -5.99 -9.32 -0.88
C SER A 304 -7.25 -10.02 -0.37
N ASN A 305 -7.16 -10.67 0.79
CA ASN A 305 -8.30 -11.14 1.61
C ASN A 305 -9.38 -11.92 0.84
N VAL A 306 -8.96 -12.86 0.00
CA VAL A 306 -9.91 -13.72 -0.69
C VAL A 306 -10.42 -14.74 0.33
N GLU A 307 -11.64 -14.50 0.79
CA GLU A 307 -12.37 -15.38 1.70
C GLU A 307 -12.32 -16.83 1.17
N GLY A 308 -11.84 -17.76 1.99
CA GLY A 308 -11.65 -19.15 1.61
C GLY A 308 -10.22 -19.53 1.24
N PHE A 309 -9.25 -18.61 1.14
CA PHE A 309 -7.83 -18.94 0.90
C PHE A 309 -7.28 -19.99 1.87
N GLU A 310 -7.71 -19.95 3.14
CA GLU A 310 -7.39 -20.95 4.16
C GLU A 310 -7.85 -22.38 3.80
N THR A 311 -8.84 -22.50 2.92
CA THR A 311 -9.39 -23.78 2.45
C THR A 311 -8.91 -24.18 1.06
N LEU A 312 -8.22 -23.30 0.33
CA LEU A 312 -7.77 -23.58 -1.03
C LEU A 312 -6.49 -24.43 -1.03
N GLY A 313 -6.50 -25.50 -1.84
CA GLY A 313 -5.34 -26.35 -2.10
C GLY A 313 -4.48 -25.89 -3.28
N HIS A 314 -4.74 -24.72 -3.85
CA HIS A 314 -4.10 -24.20 -5.06
C HIS A 314 -4.05 -22.66 -5.06
N GLN A 315 -3.16 -22.10 -5.86
CA GLN A 315 -3.07 -20.67 -6.18
C GLN A 315 -4.22 -20.25 -7.10
N VAL A 316 -4.91 -19.17 -6.75
CA VAL A 316 -5.93 -18.56 -7.62
C VAL A 316 -5.26 -17.48 -8.44
N ILE A 317 -5.37 -17.59 -9.75
CA ILE A 317 -4.92 -16.58 -10.70
C ILE A 317 -6.15 -15.75 -11.08
N PHE A 318 -6.12 -14.46 -10.79
CA PHE A 318 -7.27 -13.60 -10.98
C PHE A 318 -7.34 -13.09 -12.41
N ASP A 319 -8.55 -12.68 -12.83
CA ASP A 319 -8.77 -12.19 -14.20
C ASP A 319 -7.88 -11.00 -14.56
N TRP A 320 -7.62 -10.12 -13.59
CA TRP A 320 -6.74 -8.96 -13.76
C TRP A 320 -5.24 -9.33 -13.84
N ASP A 321 -4.82 -10.46 -13.25
CA ASP A 321 -3.48 -11.01 -13.46
C ASP A 321 -3.35 -11.50 -14.92
N MET A 322 -4.39 -12.19 -15.41
CA MET A 322 -4.44 -12.74 -16.76
C MET A 322 -4.57 -11.67 -17.84
N SER A 323 -5.36 -10.62 -17.60
CA SER A 323 -5.53 -9.50 -18.53
C SER A 323 -4.21 -8.73 -18.71
N ALA A 324 -3.45 -8.58 -17.62
CA ALA A 324 -2.15 -7.91 -17.61
C ALA A 324 -1.00 -8.78 -18.14
N ALA A 325 -1.16 -10.10 -18.22
CA ALA A 325 -0.10 -11.05 -18.59
C ALA A 325 0.59 -10.71 -19.92
N THR A 326 -0.17 -10.30 -20.93
CA THR A 326 0.40 -9.89 -22.23
C THR A 326 1.24 -8.61 -22.11
N ALA A 327 0.82 -7.65 -21.27
CA ALA A 327 1.60 -6.44 -21.04
C ALA A 327 2.90 -6.73 -20.28
N TYR A 328 2.90 -7.67 -19.34
CA TYR A 328 4.14 -8.13 -18.70
C TYR A 328 5.09 -8.79 -19.70
N LEU A 329 4.59 -9.64 -20.60
CA LEU A 329 5.41 -10.27 -21.64
C LEU A 329 6.04 -9.21 -22.58
N ASN A 330 5.26 -8.19 -22.95
CA ASN A 330 5.75 -7.06 -23.75
C ASN A 330 6.80 -6.23 -22.96
N ALA A 331 6.58 -6.01 -21.67
CA ALA A 331 7.54 -5.32 -20.81
C ALA A 331 8.87 -6.07 -20.75
N VAL A 332 8.86 -7.37 -20.46
CA VAL A 332 10.06 -8.22 -20.40
C VAL A 332 10.77 -8.29 -21.74
N SER A 333 10.05 -8.46 -22.86
CA SER A 333 10.67 -8.46 -24.20
C SER A 333 11.30 -7.11 -24.58
N SER A 334 10.87 -6.00 -23.97
CA SER A 334 11.50 -4.68 -24.08
C SER A 334 12.71 -4.48 -23.15
N GLY A 335 13.09 -5.51 -22.39
CA GLY A 335 14.18 -5.52 -21.43
C GLY A 335 13.83 -4.96 -20.05
N ALA A 336 12.53 -4.80 -19.73
CA ALA A 336 12.12 -4.30 -18.42
C ALA A 336 12.27 -5.35 -17.31
N ILE A 337 12.56 -4.91 -16.10
CA ILE A 337 12.59 -5.69 -14.87
C ILE A 337 11.26 -5.50 -14.16
N LEU A 338 10.63 -6.59 -13.73
CA LEU A 338 9.39 -6.59 -12.98
C LEU A 338 9.67 -7.05 -11.55
N VAL A 339 9.31 -6.26 -10.55
CA VAL A 339 9.54 -6.58 -9.13
C VAL A 339 8.20 -6.62 -8.39
N PHE A 340 7.88 -7.77 -7.80
CA PHE A 340 6.62 -8.01 -7.11
C PHE A 340 6.85 -8.56 -5.69
N PRO A 341 5.96 -8.23 -4.73
CA PRO A 341 5.94 -8.88 -3.43
C PRO A 341 5.46 -10.33 -3.55
N ALA A 342 5.87 -11.19 -2.61
CA ALA A 342 5.39 -12.58 -2.58
C ALA A 342 3.93 -12.74 -2.09
N GLY A 343 3.41 -11.77 -1.34
CA GLY A 343 2.11 -11.86 -0.65
C GLY A 343 2.24 -12.08 0.85
N ASN A 344 1.16 -11.85 1.61
CA ASN A 344 1.16 -11.81 3.07
C ASN A 344 0.10 -12.75 3.69
N GLU A 345 -0.13 -13.91 3.09
CA GLU A 345 -1.23 -14.81 3.44
C GLU A 345 -0.79 -16.03 4.29
N PHE A 346 0.51 -16.32 4.41
CA PHE A 346 1.02 -17.59 4.97
C PHE A 346 0.49 -17.91 6.37
N ALA A 347 0.32 -16.90 7.22
CA ALA A 347 -0.11 -17.09 8.60
C ALA A 347 -1.56 -17.61 8.71
N VAL A 348 -2.41 -17.29 7.72
CA VAL A 348 -3.83 -17.66 7.69
C VAL A 348 -4.14 -18.73 6.64
N ALA A 349 -3.34 -18.81 5.58
CA ALA A 349 -3.47 -19.75 4.47
C ALA A 349 -2.13 -20.42 4.14
N PRO A 350 -1.56 -21.25 5.03
CA PRO A 350 -0.21 -21.80 4.89
C PRO A 350 -0.03 -22.74 3.68
N THR A 351 -1.12 -23.28 3.12
CA THR A 351 -1.09 -24.09 1.90
C THR A 351 -0.86 -23.20 0.67
N VAL A 352 -1.67 -22.16 0.51
CA VAL A 352 -1.54 -21.18 -0.57
C VAL A 352 -0.19 -20.46 -0.41
N GLY A 353 0.08 -19.92 0.77
CA GLY A 353 1.29 -19.16 1.06
C GLY A 353 2.61 -19.91 0.91
N GLN A 354 2.61 -21.22 0.59
CA GLN A 354 3.84 -21.90 0.15
C GLN A 354 4.39 -21.34 -1.16
N ASN A 355 3.59 -20.59 -1.92
CA ASN A 355 4.00 -19.97 -3.18
C ASN A 355 3.61 -18.49 -3.18
N PRO A 356 4.24 -17.68 -4.05
CA PRO A 356 3.82 -16.31 -4.27
C PRO A 356 2.40 -16.21 -4.81
N THR A 357 1.74 -15.10 -4.53
CA THR A 357 0.44 -14.73 -5.10
C THR A 357 0.60 -13.60 -6.12
N GLY A 358 -0.40 -13.42 -7.00
CA GLY A 358 -0.43 -12.35 -8.00
C GLY A 358 0.59 -12.50 -9.14
N PRO A 359 1.04 -11.40 -9.77
CA PRO A 359 1.83 -11.44 -11.00
C PRO A 359 3.17 -12.17 -10.86
N GLY A 360 3.73 -12.19 -9.65
CA GLY A 360 4.99 -12.88 -9.35
C GLY A 360 4.93 -14.40 -9.57
N PHE A 361 3.72 -14.99 -9.56
CA PHE A 361 3.52 -16.42 -9.81
C PHE A 361 3.41 -16.76 -11.30
N LEU A 362 3.10 -15.78 -12.16
CA LEU A 362 2.83 -16.01 -13.59
C LEU A 362 3.93 -16.82 -14.30
N PRO A 363 5.25 -16.62 -14.08
CA PRO A 363 6.28 -17.39 -14.77
C PRO A 363 6.15 -18.92 -14.60
N PHE A 364 5.51 -19.40 -13.53
CA PHE A 364 5.27 -20.82 -13.31
C PHE A 364 4.17 -21.42 -14.19
N ILE A 365 3.26 -20.59 -14.72
CA ILE A 365 2.12 -21.02 -15.52
C ILE A 365 2.59 -21.37 -16.93
N ARG A 366 2.49 -22.65 -17.26
CA ARG A 366 2.87 -23.21 -18.57
C ARG A 366 2.21 -24.58 -18.77
N PRO A 367 2.05 -25.06 -20.02
CA PRO A 367 1.42 -26.35 -20.30
C PRO A 367 2.01 -27.53 -19.52
N SER A 368 3.32 -27.54 -19.26
CA SER A 368 3.99 -28.60 -18.50
C SER A 368 3.63 -28.65 -17.01
N ASN A 369 3.13 -27.54 -16.45
CA ASN A 369 2.77 -27.41 -15.03
C ASN A 369 1.24 -27.41 -14.79
N ALA A 370 0.43 -27.31 -15.85
CA ALA A 370 -1.02 -27.11 -15.79
C ALA A 370 -1.79 -28.18 -14.98
N ASN A 371 -1.25 -29.40 -14.88
CA ASN A 371 -1.87 -30.53 -14.18
C ASN A 371 -1.22 -30.84 -12.82
N ILE A 372 -0.38 -29.96 -12.27
CA ILE A 372 0.13 -30.14 -10.91
C ILE A 372 -1.01 -29.93 -9.93
N THR A 373 -1.28 -30.93 -9.08
CA THR A 373 -2.41 -30.94 -8.12
C THR A 373 -1.97 -30.93 -6.66
N SER A 374 -0.66 -30.94 -6.38
CA SER A 374 -0.16 -30.96 -5.01
C SER A 374 -0.11 -29.57 -4.39
N ALA A 375 -0.60 -29.47 -3.15
CA ALA A 375 -0.47 -28.31 -2.26
C ALA A 375 0.99 -27.80 -2.09
N ALA A 376 1.99 -28.65 -2.31
CA ALA A 376 3.41 -28.34 -2.10
C ALA A 376 4.21 -28.06 -3.39
N GLY A 377 3.57 -27.77 -4.53
CA GLY A 377 4.33 -27.69 -5.79
C GLY A 377 3.73 -26.86 -6.92
N GLY A 378 2.83 -25.91 -6.62
CA GLY A 378 2.37 -24.92 -7.60
C GLY A 378 1.07 -25.27 -8.32
N ALA A 379 0.16 -26.04 -7.71
CA ALA A 379 -1.19 -26.15 -8.25
C ALA A 379 -1.81 -24.75 -8.40
N TYR A 380 -2.36 -24.44 -9.58
CA TYR A 380 -3.01 -23.16 -9.86
C TYR A 380 -4.29 -23.34 -10.67
N ARG A 381 -5.27 -22.45 -10.48
CA ARG A 381 -6.51 -22.37 -11.25
C ARG A 381 -6.88 -20.92 -11.48
N ASP A 382 -7.69 -20.66 -12.52
CA ASP A 382 -8.38 -19.38 -12.62
C ASP A 382 -9.44 -19.24 -11.51
N ILE A 383 -10.08 -18.08 -11.44
CA ILE A 383 -11.10 -17.77 -10.43
C ILE A 383 -12.33 -18.70 -10.49
N ASP A 384 -12.59 -19.31 -11.64
CA ASP A 384 -13.69 -20.26 -11.87
C ASP A 384 -13.28 -21.72 -11.60
N GLY A 385 -12.01 -21.96 -11.25
CA GLY A 385 -11.48 -23.29 -10.97
C GLY A 385 -11.01 -24.07 -12.21
N ASN A 386 -10.89 -23.43 -13.37
CA ASN A 386 -10.40 -24.06 -14.59
C ASN A 386 -8.87 -24.07 -14.64
N VAL A 387 -8.35 -25.00 -15.45
CA VAL A 387 -6.92 -25.13 -15.73
C VAL A 387 -6.49 -24.06 -16.73
N ILE A 388 -5.42 -23.33 -16.41
CA ILE A 388 -4.82 -22.36 -17.33
C ILE A 388 -3.72 -23.06 -18.14
N THR A 389 -3.84 -23.00 -19.47
CA THR A 389 -2.94 -23.66 -20.42
C THR A 389 -2.00 -22.70 -21.15
N SER A 390 -2.13 -21.39 -20.92
CA SER A 390 -1.19 -20.38 -21.41
C SER A 390 0.23 -20.62 -20.90
N ASP A 391 1.22 -20.05 -21.60
CA ASP A 391 2.63 -20.11 -21.21
C ASP A 391 3.16 -18.70 -20.94
N PHE A 392 3.58 -18.47 -19.70
CA PHE A 392 4.16 -17.21 -19.23
C PHE A 392 5.60 -17.38 -18.75
N SER A 393 6.24 -18.52 -19.03
CA SER A 393 7.62 -18.80 -18.61
C SER A 393 8.65 -17.79 -19.15
N ALA A 394 8.33 -17.11 -20.25
CA ALA A 394 9.16 -16.03 -20.79
C ALA A 394 9.30 -14.82 -19.84
N LEU A 395 8.47 -14.70 -18.80
CA LEU A 395 8.58 -13.67 -17.77
C LEU A 395 9.72 -13.94 -16.78
N GLU A 396 10.12 -15.20 -16.60
CA GLU A 396 11.04 -15.65 -15.55
C GLU A 396 12.35 -14.85 -15.51
N PRO A 397 13.09 -14.64 -16.63
CA PRO A 397 14.42 -14.04 -16.57
C PRO A 397 14.45 -12.58 -16.11
N ASN A 398 13.30 -11.89 -16.14
CA ASN A 398 13.18 -10.47 -15.87
C ASN A 398 12.25 -10.16 -14.68
N THR A 399 11.72 -11.19 -14.02
CA THR A 399 10.82 -11.03 -12.87
C THR A 399 11.57 -11.34 -11.59
N ILE A 400 11.37 -10.55 -10.54
CA ILE A 400 11.83 -10.87 -9.19
C ILE A 400 10.63 -10.86 -8.24
N VAL A 401 10.42 -11.98 -7.56
CA VAL A 401 9.52 -12.07 -6.41
C VAL A 401 10.28 -11.81 -5.13
N VAL A 402 9.70 -11.00 -4.23
CA VAL A 402 10.36 -10.62 -2.98
C VAL A 402 9.58 -11.10 -1.75
N VAL A 403 10.17 -12.05 -1.02
CA VAL A 403 9.68 -12.50 0.29
C VAL A 403 10.19 -11.58 1.41
N GLY A 404 9.45 -11.56 2.53
CA GLY A 404 9.69 -10.65 3.63
C GLY A 404 10.39 -11.28 4.82
N THR A 405 11.43 -10.62 5.33
CA THR A 405 12.13 -11.03 6.55
C THR A 405 11.88 -10.08 7.72
N ASN A 406 12.00 -10.62 8.93
CA ASN A 406 12.10 -9.85 10.15
C ASN A 406 13.48 -9.18 10.25
N ARG A 407 13.63 -8.29 11.23
CA ARG A 407 14.90 -7.58 11.49
C ARG A 407 16.06 -8.52 11.86
N ASP A 408 15.75 -9.69 12.43
CA ASP A 408 16.71 -10.74 12.75
C ASP A 408 16.96 -11.71 11.58
N LEU A 409 16.49 -11.35 10.37
CA LEU A 409 16.59 -12.12 9.13
C LEU A 409 15.83 -13.45 9.13
N THR A 410 15.02 -13.72 10.16
CA THR A 410 14.07 -14.83 10.12
C THR A 410 12.91 -14.51 9.16
N MET A 411 12.29 -15.56 8.61
CA MET A 411 11.12 -15.40 7.75
C MET A 411 9.97 -14.73 8.51
N ARG A 412 9.36 -13.69 7.93
CA ARG A 412 8.19 -13.04 8.51
C ARG A 412 7.01 -14.02 8.50
N VAL A 413 6.25 -14.07 9.60
CA VAL A 413 5.25 -15.14 9.85
C VAL A 413 4.18 -15.25 8.76
N ASP A 414 3.76 -14.13 8.20
CA ASP A 414 2.71 -14.01 7.21
C ASP A 414 3.25 -13.85 5.78
N SER A 415 4.56 -13.63 5.57
CA SER A 415 5.13 -13.61 4.22
C SER A 415 4.86 -14.94 3.54
N ASN A 416 4.38 -14.93 2.30
CA ASN A 416 4.41 -16.14 1.48
C ASN A 416 5.86 -16.57 1.25
N ARG A 417 6.03 -17.82 0.83
CA ARG A 417 7.31 -18.44 0.52
C ARG A 417 7.58 -18.37 -0.98
N CYS A 418 8.85 -18.45 -1.35
CA CYS A 418 9.24 -18.49 -2.76
C CYS A 418 8.66 -19.70 -3.49
N GLY A 419 8.54 -20.86 -2.82
CA GLY A 419 7.90 -22.05 -3.38
C GLY A 419 8.46 -22.44 -4.74
N VAL A 420 7.57 -22.62 -5.70
CA VAL A 420 7.94 -22.90 -7.09
C VAL A 420 8.65 -21.75 -7.82
N ALA A 421 8.56 -20.54 -7.27
CA ALA A 421 9.23 -19.35 -7.80
C ALA A 421 10.66 -19.16 -7.27
N LYS A 422 11.21 -20.12 -6.51
CA LYS A 422 12.55 -20.04 -5.90
C LYS A 422 13.65 -19.56 -6.86
N ASP A 423 13.55 -19.90 -8.13
CA ASP A 423 14.58 -19.60 -9.14
C ASP A 423 14.55 -18.12 -9.58
N TRP A 424 13.44 -17.40 -9.38
CA TRP A 424 13.29 -15.96 -9.63
C TRP A 424 12.83 -15.19 -8.38
N CYS A 425 13.16 -15.70 -7.20
CA CYS A 425 12.72 -15.15 -5.92
C CYS A 425 13.91 -14.85 -5.00
N MET A 426 13.79 -13.79 -4.23
CA MET A 426 14.78 -13.40 -3.21
C MET A 426 14.09 -12.77 -2.00
N ALA A 427 14.87 -12.50 -0.95
CA ALA A 427 14.39 -11.94 0.30
C ALA A 427 14.86 -10.49 0.51
N ALA A 428 14.02 -9.67 1.13
CA ALA A 428 14.41 -8.39 1.70
C ALA A 428 13.70 -8.14 3.04
N PRO A 429 14.22 -7.24 3.91
CA PRO A 429 13.56 -6.89 5.16
C PRO A 429 12.15 -6.33 4.94
N ALA A 430 11.18 -6.78 5.73
CA ALA A 430 9.76 -6.45 5.59
C ALA A 430 9.07 -6.09 6.93
N THR A 431 9.82 -6.04 8.02
CA THR A 431 9.28 -5.76 9.37
C THR A 431 9.85 -4.46 9.91
N ASN A 432 8.98 -3.61 10.46
CA ASN A 432 9.32 -2.32 11.03
C ASN A 432 10.12 -1.41 10.07
N ILE A 433 9.69 -1.32 8.83
CA ILE A 433 10.34 -0.53 7.78
C ILE A 433 9.96 0.94 7.98
N PHE A 434 10.95 1.80 8.21
CA PHE A 434 10.71 3.24 8.38
C PHE A 434 10.51 3.95 7.04
N THR A 435 9.41 4.68 6.84
CA THR A 435 9.08 5.31 5.55
C THR A 435 8.32 6.63 5.74
N THR A 436 8.01 7.31 4.65
CA THR A 436 7.34 8.62 4.62
C THR A 436 5.89 8.56 4.16
N LEU A 437 5.10 9.44 4.73
CA LEU A 437 3.70 9.72 4.50
C LEU A 437 3.52 11.25 4.48
N ASP A 438 3.91 11.90 3.40
CA ASP A 438 3.79 13.37 3.25
C ASP A 438 4.59 14.21 4.26
N GLY A 439 5.86 13.87 4.50
CA GLY A 439 6.65 14.61 5.49
C GLY A 439 6.30 14.27 6.95
N VAL A 440 5.35 13.35 7.17
CA VAL A 440 5.26 12.54 8.38
C VAL A 440 5.97 11.22 8.12
N TYR A 441 6.63 10.66 9.12
CA TYR A 441 7.28 9.36 9.01
C TYR A 441 6.54 8.32 9.83
N THR A 442 6.51 7.09 9.32
CA THR A 442 5.80 5.97 9.93
C THR A 442 6.61 4.69 9.77
N THR A 443 6.13 3.63 10.42
CA THR A 443 6.72 2.30 10.36
C THR A 443 5.70 1.33 9.78
N VAL A 444 6.10 0.61 8.74
CA VAL A 444 5.24 -0.29 7.98
C VAL A 444 5.77 -1.73 7.98
N ASN A 445 4.88 -2.67 7.68
CA ASN A 445 5.20 -4.10 7.62
C ASN A 445 4.55 -4.72 6.37
N GLY A 446 5.23 -5.66 5.74
CA GLY A 446 4.70 -6.37 4.57
C GLY A 446 5.73 -6.57 3.46
N THR A 447 5.52 -7.61 2.65
CA THR A 447 6.31 -7.86 1.44
C THR A 447 6.24 -6.69 0.44
N SER A 448 5.17 -5.89 0.48
CA SER A 448 5.04 -4.63 -0.27
C SER A 448 6.17 -3.62 0.00
N PHE A 449 6.86 -3.73 1.13
CA PHE A 449 8.00 -2.88 1.49
C PHE A 449 9.34 -3.59 1.32
N ALA A 450 9.33 -4.89 1.01
CA ALA A 450 10.51 -5.66 0.60
C ALA A 450 10.79 -5.44 -0.90
N ALA A 451 9.74 -5.53 -1.74
CA ALA A 451 9.81 -5.30 -3.18
C ALA A 451 10.51 -3.97 -3.60
N PRO A 452 10.14 -2.79 -3.06
CA PRO A 452 10.77 -1.53 -3.44
C PRO A 452 12.27 -1.45 -3.10
N GLN A 453 12.76 -2.24 -2.13
CA GLN A 453 14.20 -2.29 -1.84
C GLN A 453 14.96 -2.97 -2.98
N VAL A 454 14.39 -4.05 -3.54
CA VAL A 454 14.96 -4.75 -4.69
C VAL A 454 14.83 -3.91 -5.96
N ALA A 455 13.70 -3.23 -6.18
CA ALA A 455 13.54 -2.31 -7.30
C ALA A 455 14.55 -1.14 -7.23
N GLY A 456 14.79 -0.58 -6.04
CA GLY A 456 15.84 0.41 -5.82
C GLY A 456 17.25 -0.14 -6.08
N ALA A 457 17.53 -1.38 -5.66
CA ALA A 457 18.79 -2.03 -5.97
C ALA A 457 18.99 -2.25 -7.48
N ALA A 458 17.95 -2.64 -8.21
CA ALA A 458 17.98 -2.75 -9.66
C ALA A 458 18.28 -1.38 -10.33
N ALA A 459 17.73 -0.29 -9.79
CA ALA A 459 18.02 1.06 -10.29
C ALA A 459 19.48 1.47 -10.04
N ILE A 460 20.04 1.13 -8.88
CA ILE A 460 21.47 1.34 -8.58
C ILE A 460 22.34 0.56 -9.58
N LEU A 461 22.05 -0.72 -9.79
CA LEU A 461 22.81 -1.56 -10.73
C LEU A 461 22.67 -1.07 -12.17
N LYS A 462 21.49 -0.60 -12.57
CA LYS A 462 21.31 -0.03 -13.92
C LYS A 462 22.09 1.27 -14.11
N GLN A 463 22.24 2.08 -13.07
CA GLN A 463 23.11 3.26 -13.11
C GLN A 463 24.59 2.83 -13.22
N GLU A 464 25.00 1.82 -12.45
CA GLU A 464 26.38 1.35 -12.42
C GLU A 464 26.81 0.64 -13.71
N PHE A 465 25.94 -0.21 -14.23
CA PHE A 465 26.18 -1.06 -15.40
C PHE A 465 25.15 -0.78 -16.50
N PRO A 466 25.22 0.40 -17.16
CA PRO A 466 24.17 0.85 -18.08
C PRO A 466 24.01 -0.06 -19.30
N SER A 467 25.05 -0.81 -19.68
CA SER A 467 25.02 -1.76 -20.80
C SER A 467 24.29 -3.06 -20.51
N LEU A 468 24.07 -3.42 -19.24
CA LEU A 468 23.40 -4.66 -18.89
C LEU A 468 21.92 -4.61 -19.23
N THR A 469 21.42 -5.72 -19.75
CA THR A 469 20.00 -5.99 -19.96
C THR A 469 19.27 -6.16 -18.62
N GLY A 470 17.94 -6.09 -18.65
CA GLY A 470 17.14 -6.35 -17.45
C GLY A 470 17.41 -7.74 -16.87
N ALA A 471 17.51 -8.77 -17.72
CA ALA A 471 17.79 -10.14 -17.30
C ALA A 471 19.16 -10.28 -16.63
N GLU A 472 20.20 -9.64 -17.16
CA GLU A 472 21.54 -9.67 -16.54
C GLU A 472 21.57 -8.97 -15.18
N ILE A 473 20.80 -7.88 -15.00
CA ILE A 473 20.67 -7.23 -13.69
C ILE A 473 19.93 -8.13 -12.70
N VAL A 474 18.86 -8.80 -13.15
CA VAL A 474 18.15 -9.79 -12.33
C VAL A 474 19.07 -10.93 -11.92
N ASP A 475 19.83 -11.49 -12.86
CA ASP A 475 20.80 -12.55 -12.59
C ASP A 475 21.87 -12.12 -11.58
N ILE A 476 22.41 -10.90 -11.68
CA ILE A 476 23.34 -10.35 -10.69
C ILE A 476 22.68 -10.25 -9.31
N LEU A 477 21.47 -9.70 -9.22
CA LEU A 477 20.77 -9.54 -7.93
C LEU A 477 20.52 -10.88 -7.25
N LEU A 478 20.09 -11.89 -8.01
CA LEU A 478 19.79 -13.23 -7.51
C LEU A 478 21.08 -13.98 -7.15
N SER A 479 22.04 -14.08 -8.06
CA SER A 479 23.28 -14.86 -7.87
C SER A 479 24.22 -14.30 -6.79
N THR A 480 24.08 -13.03 -6.42
CA THR A 480 24.90 -12.38 -5.38
C THR A 480 24.19 -12.22 -4.04
N ALA A 481 22.94 -12.70 -3.94
CA ALA A 481 22.19 -12.68 -2.69
C ALA A 481 22.93 -13.44 -1.57
N THR A 482 22.71 -13.00 -0.33
CA THR A 482 23.24 -13.69 0.85
C THR A 482 22.31 -14.84 1.20
N ASP A 483 22.81 -16.06 1.03
CA ASP A 483 22.09 -17.28 1.34
C ASP A 483 21.42 -17.24 2.72
N LEU A 484 20.14 -17.61 2.79
CA LEU A 484 19.33 -17.68 4.00
C LEU A 484 18.58 -19.01 4.02
N GLY A 485 18.45 -19.62 5.19
CA GLY A 485 17.69 -20.86 5.33
C GLY A 485 18.53 -22.10 4.99
N THR A 486 18.04 -22.90 4.05
CA THR A 486 18.77 -24.09 3.58
C THR A 486 19.85 -23.65 2.61
N ALA A 487 21.02 -24.28 2.64
CA ALA A 487 22.13 -23.88 1.79
C ALA A 487 21.76 -23.90 0.29
N GLY A 488 21.91 -22.75 -0.39
CA GLY A 488 21.61 -22.56 -1.81
C GLY A 488 20.14 -22.20 -2.07
N VAL A 489 19.76 -22.15 -3.35
CA VAL A 489 18.40 -21.72 -3.75
C VAL A 489 17.33 -22.63 -3.14
N ASP A 490 16.51 -22.08 -2.25
CA ASP A 490 15.50 -22.84 -1.49
C ASP A 490 14.07 -22.30 -1.67
N VAL A 491 13.08 -23.12 -1.27
CA VAL A 491 11.66 -22.79 -1.44
C VAL A 491 11.15 -21.75 -0.44
N VAL A 492 11.95 -21.34 0.54
CA VAL A 492 11.57 -20.39 1.60
C VAL A 492 12.05 -18.99 1.23
N PHE A 493 13.35 -18.81 1.00
CA PHE A 493 14.01 -17.54 0.74
C PHE A 493 14.48 -17.37 -0.71
N GLY A 494 14.32 -18.39 -1.57
CA GLY A 494 14.79 -18.34 -2.94
C GLY A 494 16.31 -18.27 -2.96
N HIS A 495 16.86 -17.27 -3.64
CA HIS A 495 18.31 -17.02 -3.65
C HIS A 495 18.86 -16.40 -2.35
N GLY A 496 17.99 -15.99 -1.42
CA GLY A 496 18.39 -15.39 -0.15
C GLY A 496 18.26 -13.87 -0.13
N LEU A 497 18.93 -13.23 0.83
CA LEU A 497 18.79 -11.81 1.13
C LEU A 497 19.50 -10.91 0.12
N LEU A 498 18.82 -9.85 -0.35
CA LEU A 498 19.41 -8.78 -1.15
C LEU A 498 20.75 -8.28 -0.58
N ASN A 499 21.79 -8.26 -1.41
CA ASN A 499 23.15 -7.87 -1.02
C ASN A 499 23.78 -6.92 -2.05
N LEU A 500 23.65 -5.61 -1.83
CA LEU A 500 24.27 -4.59 -2.67
C LEU A 500 25.79 -4.54 -2.55
N VAL A 501 26.40 -5.12 -1.50
CA VAL A 501 27.87 -5.21 -1.43
C VAL A 501 28.38 -6.14 -2.52
N ALA A 502 27.78 -7.33 -2.63
CA ALA A 502 28.16 -8.32 -3.62
C ALA A 502 27.66 -7.96 -5.02
N ALA A 503 26.41 -7.50 -5.15
CA ALA A 503 25.81 -7.16 -6.45
C ALA A 503 26.53 -6.01 -7.18
N THR A 504 27.08 -5.04 -6.44
CA THR A 504 27.84 -3.95 -7.05
C THR A 504 29.31 -4.31 -7.26
N ALA A 505 29.85 -5.34 -6.59
CA ALA A 505 31.25 -5.71 -6.74
C ALA A 505 31.57 -6.02 -8.22
N PRO A 506 32.80 -5.74 -8.71
CA PRO A 506 33.18 -6.12 -10.06
C PRO A 506 33.07 -7.64 -10.23
N VAL A 507 32.04 -8.12 -10.93
CA VAL A 507 31.84 -9.54 -11.22
C VAL A 507 32.57 -9.85 -12.53
N GLY A 508 33.83 -10.26 -12.42
CA GLY A 508 34.65 -10.69 -13.56
C GLY A 508 36.10 -10.21 -13.51
N THR A 509 37.04 -11.12 -13.77
CA THR A 509 38.44 -10.77 -14.09
C THR A 509 38.48 -10.19 -15.50
N THR A 510 39.05 -9.00 -15.68
CA THR A 510 39.43 -8.49 -17.00
C THR A 510 40.41 -9.49 -17.62
N GLY A 511 39.96 -10.21 -18.66
CA GLY A 511 40.82 -11.07 -19.49
C GLY A 511 41.70 -10.27 -20.43
#